data_AF-A0AAU1DHP3-F1
#
_entry.id   AF-A0AAU1DHP3-F1
#
_cell.length_a   1.000
_cell.length_b   1.000
_cell.length_c   1.000
_cell.angle_alpha   90.00
_cell.angle_beta   90.00
_cell.angle_gamma   90.00
#
_symmetry.space_group_name_H-M   'P 1'
#
loop_
_entity.id
_entity.type
_entity.pdbx_description
1 polymer ?
#
loop_
_entity_poly.entity_id
_entity_poly.type
_entity_poly.pdbx_seq_one_letter_code
_entity_poly.pdbx_strand_id
1 'polypeptide(L)' 'MTDDRLRHYLSLSAEALSRPLWEFPPLDIPLVQRARRRVLGADPEYSPFVLADAEERVTEFAPTDPD' A
#
# COMPACT_ATOMS: atom_id res chain seq x y z
N MET A 1 -5.30 -12.69 -16.82
CA MET A 1 -6.26 -12.61 -15.68
C MET A 1 -5.91 -11.51 -14.67
N THR A 2 -4.65 -11.08 -14.55
CA THR A 2 -4.23 -9.98 -13.67
C THR A 2 -4.74 -8.59 -14.08
N ASP A 3 -5.16 -8.43 -15.34
CA ASP A 3 -5.56 -7.14 -15.91
C ASP A 3 -6.91 -6.63 -15.36
N ASP A 4 -7.90 -7.50 -15.21
CA ASP A 4 -9.21 -7.14 -14.63
C ASP A 4 -9.10 -6.68 -13.17
N ARG A 5 -8.23 -7.31 -12.37
CA ARG A 5 -8.01 -6.91 -10.98
C ARG A 5 -7.36 -5.54 -10.88
N LEU A 6 -6.35 -5.27 -11.71
CA LEU A 6 -5.72 -3.95 -11.74
C LEU A 6 -6.71 -2.85 -12.18
N ARG A 7 -7.54 -3.12 -13.20
CA ARG A 7 -8.59 -2.19 -13.64
C ARG A 7 -9.60 -1.91 -12.52
N HIS A 8 -10.00 -2.93 -11.77
CA HIS A 8 -10.86 -2.76 -10.61
C HIS A 8 -10.25 -1.78 -9.60
N TYR A 9 -9.00 -1.98 -9.18
CA TYR A 9 -8.33 -1.07 -8.23
C TYR A 9 -8.11 0.34 -8.78
N LEU A 10 -7.88 0.50 -10.09
CA LEU A 10 -7.76 1.82 -10.71
C LEU A 10 -9.11 2.56 -10.79
N SER A 11 -10.24 1.85 -10.69
CA SER A 11 -11.57 2.45 -10.67
C SER A 11 -12.04 2.85 -9.27
N LEU A 12 -11.31 2.48 -8.21
CA LEU A 12 -11.62 2.84 -6.83
C LEU A 12 -11.31 4.32 -6.56
N SER A 13 -12.04 4.89 -5.60
CA SER A 13 -11.77 6.24 -5.10
C SER A 13 -10.45 6.31 -4.34
N ALA A 14 -9.89 7.52 -4.21
CA ALA A 14 -8.71 7.78 -3.39
C ALA A 14 -8.90 7.29 -1.93
N GLU A 15 -10.08 7.52 -1.35
CA GLU A 15 -10.45 7.05 -0.02
C GLU A 15 -10.47 5.52 0.10
N ALA A 16 -11.05 4.82 -0.89
CA ALA A 16 -11.03 3.37 -0.89
C ALA A 16 -9.60 2.83 -1.01
N LEU A 17 -8.75 3.49 -1.81
CA LEU A 17 -7.36 3.13 -1.95
C LEU A 17 -6.50 3.49 -0.73
N SER A 18 -6.89 4.47 0.10
CA SER A 18 -6.11 4.89 1.28
C SER A 18 -6.30 3.99 2.51
N ARG A 19 -7.29 3.07 2.50
CA ARG A 19 -7.50 2.08 3.56
C ARG A 19 -6.24 1.25 3.86
N PRO A 20 -6.03 0.70 5.05
CA PRO A 20 -4.84 -0.11 5.36
C PRO A 20 -4.62 -1.30 4.41
N LEU A 21 -3.36 -1.63 4.09
CA LEU A 21 -3.03 -2.71 3.12
C LEU A 21 -3.52 -4.11 3.56
N TRP A 22 -3.65 -4.35 4.86
CA TRP A 22 -4.16 -5.62 5.41
C TRP A 22 -5.66 -5.84 5.17
N GLU A 23 -6.39 -4.79 4.75
CA GLU A 23 -7.79 -4.92 4.32
C GLU A 23 -7.93 -5.42 2.87
N PHE A 24 -6.82 -5.50 2.13
CA PHE A 24 -6.78 -6.01 0.77
C PHE A 24 -6.27 -7.46 0.72
N PRO A 25 -6.65 -8.24 -0.31
CA PRO A 25 -6.10 -9.57 -0.49
C PRO A 25 -4.57 -9.53 -0.63
N PRO A 26 -3.81 -10.40 0.07
CA PRO A 26 -2.34 -10.37 0.03
C PRO A 26 -1.74 -10.49 -1.37
N LEU A 27 -2.38 -11.29 -2.24
CA LEU A 27 -1.96 -11.49 -3.64
C LEU A 27 -2.17 -10.24 -4.51
N ASP A 28 -3.05 -9.34 -4.09
CA ASP A 28 -3.41 -8.14 -4.84
C ASP A 28 -2.71 -6.88 -4.30
N ILE A 29 -1.96 -6.97 -3.19
CA ILE A 29 -1.16 -5.85 -2.62
C ILE A 29 -0.29 -5.15 -3.69
N PRO A 30 0.44 -5.86 -4.58
CA PRO A 30 1.24 -5.20 -5.62
C PRO A 30 0.38 -4.39 -6.61
N LEU A 31 -0.85 -4.84 -6.87
CA LEU A 31 -1.81 -4.16 -7.75
C LEU A 31 -2.38 -2.92 -7.05
N VAL A 32 -2.72 -3.01 -5.78
CA VAL A 32 -3.21 -1.90 -4.94
C VAL A 32 -2.16 -0.81 -4.81
N GLN A 33 -0.89 -1.17 -4.54
CA GLN A 33 0.20 -0.20 -4.49
C GLN A 33 0.42 0.49 -5.85
N ARG A 34 0.28 -0.24 -6.96
CA ARG A 34 0.35 0.34 -8.31
C ARG A 34 -0.83 1.29 -8.58
N ALA A 35 -2.04 0.95 -8.13
CA ALA A 35 -3.21 1.82 -8.24
C ALA A 35 -3.05 3.09 -7.39
N ARG A 36 -2.58 2.98 -6.14
CA ARG A 36 -2.26 4.11 -5.27
C ARG A 36 -1.28 5.08 -5.92
N ARG A 37 -0.16 4.58 -6.46
CA ARG A 37 0.83 5.44 -7.13
C ARG A 37 0.25 6.22 -8.32
N ARG A 38 -0.78 5.67 -8.99
CA ARG A 38 -1.42 6.32 -10.13
C ARG A 38 -2.54 7.28 -9.73
N VAL A 39 -3.35 6.89 -8.74
CA VAL A 39 -4.53 7.66 -8.30
C VAL A 39 -4.13 8.70 -7.27
N LEU A 40 -3.41 8.30 -6.22
CA LEU A 40 -2.93 9.19 -5.16
C LEU A 40 -1.65 9.94 -5.57
N GLY A 41 -0.74 9.29 -6.32
CA GLY A 41 0.48 9.97 -6.79
C GLY A 41 0.24 11.00 -7.90
N ALA A 42 -0.94 11.00 -8.53
CA ALA A 42 -1.37 12.08 -9.43
C ALA A 42 -2.10 13.21 -8.68
N ASP A 43 -2.41 13.01 -7.40
CA ASP A 43 -3.09 13.97 -6.55
C ASP A 43 -2.06 14.68 -5.66
N PRO A 44 -1.81 16.00 -5.88
CA PRO A 44 -0.81 16.74 -5.12
C PRO A 44 -1.14 16.88 -3.63
N GLU A 45 -2.39 16.64 -3.21
CA GLU A 45 -2.76 16.62 -1.79
C GLU A 45 -2.28 15.33 -1.09
N TYR A 46 -2.15 14.22 -1.83
CA TYR A 46 -1.63 12.94 -1.35
C TYR A 46 -0.13 12.80 -1.67
N SER A 47 0.64 13.77 -1.20
CA SER A 47 2.10 13.83 -1.33
C SER A 47 2.80 12.54 -0.87
N PRO A 48 3.97 12.15 -1.44
CA PRO A 48 4.59 10.81 -1.32
C PRO A 48 4.93 10.33 0.10
N PHE A 49 4.85 11.21 1.11
CA PHE A 49 5.15 10.91 2.50
C PHE A 49 4.19 9.88 3.12
N VAL A 50 2.93 9.81 2.68
CA VAL A 50 1.95 8.83 3.21
C VAL A 50 2.19 7.42 2.67
N LEU A 51 2.90 7.28 1.54
CA LEU A 51 3.15 5.98 0.90
C LEU A 51 4.48 5.34 1.32
N ALA A 52 5.43 6.12 1.88
CA ALA A 52 6.70 5.61 2.38
C ALA A 52 6.62 5.01 3.80
N ASP A 53 5.66 5.44 4.62
CA ASP A 53 5.55 5.01 6.03
C ASP A 53 4.95 3.60 6.20
N ALA A 54 4.47 2.98 5.12
CA ALA A 54 3.93 1.61 5.16
C ALA A 54 5.00 0.50 5.08
N GLU A 55 6.27 0.86 4.87
CA GLU A 55 7.39 -0.11 4.79
C GLU A 55 8.30 -0.13 6.02
N GLU A 56 8.15 0.78 6.99
CA GLU A 56 9.15 0.95 8.06
C GLU A 56 8.52 0.99 9.45
N ARG A 57 8.11 -0.17 9.98
CA ARG A 57 8.00 -0.41 11.45
C ARG A 57 7.64 -1.86 11.84
N VAL A 58 8.45 -2.86 11.49
CA VAL A 58 8.55 -4.12 12.27
C VAL A 58 9.95 -4.74 12.13
N THR A 59 10.91 -4.24 12.88
CA THR A 59 12.03 -5.07 13.39
C THR A 59 12.38 -4.58 14.78
N GLU A 60 11.45 -4.78 15.72
CA GLU A 60 11.82 -4.86 17.13
C GLU A 60 11.81 -6.35 17.49
N PHE A 61 12.94 -7.00 17.26
CA PHE A 61 13.28 -8.22 18.00
C PHE A 61 14.66 -7.97 18.60
N ALA A 62 14.65 -7.52 19.85
CA ALA A 62 15.81 -7.54 20.71
C ALA A 62 16.34 -8.99 20.78
N PRO A 63 17.61 -9.28 20.46
CA PRO A 63 18.26 -10.40 21.09
C PRO A 63 18.53 -9.97 22.53
N THR A 64 17.81 -10.56 23.47
CA THR A 64 18.24 -10.61 24.87
C THR A 64 19.55 -11.40 24.89
N ASP A 65 20.64 -10.78 25.36
CA ASP A 65 21.87 -11.43 25.87
C ASP A 65 21.51 -12.65 26.77
N PRO A 66 22.35 -13.69 27.01
CA PRO A 66 23.83 -13.68 26.98
C PRO A 66 24.53 -14.99 26.50
N ASP A 67 25.83 -14.92 26.22
CA ASP A 67 26.83 -15.95 26.62
C ASP A 67 28.25 -15.35 26.66
#